data_AF-A0A6A6AMP3-F1
#
_entry.id   AF-A0A6A6AMP3-F1
#
_cell.length_a   1.000
_cell.length_b   1.000
_cell.length_c   1.000
_cell.angle_alpha   90.00
_cell.angle_beta   90.00
_cell.angle_gamma   90.00
#
_symmetry.space_group_name_H-M   'P 1'
#
loop_
_entity.id
_entity.type
_entity.pdbx_description
1 polymer ?
#
loop_
_entity_poly.entity_id
_entity_poly.type
_entity_poly.pdbx_seq_one_letter_code
_entity_poly.pdbx_strand_id
1 'polypeptide(L)' 'GSPLFVASRRGHKQIVQLLLERGADVNLVLDRTSQYRTALEAATAGREEDIVQLLLDKGATPIRT' A
#
# COMPACT_ATOMS: atom_id res chain seq x y z
N GLY A 1 1.36 6.83 11.32
CA GLY A 1 1.46 5.59 10.51
C GLY A 1 0.23 5.49 9.61
N SER A 2 0.41 5.08 8.36
CA SER A 2 -0.72 4.93 7.43
C SER A 2 -1.47 3.61 7.68
N PRO A 3 -2.80 3.63 7.90
CA PRO A 3 -3.60 2.40 8.00
C PRO A 3 -3.49 1.54 6.74
N LEU A 4 -3.46 2.18 5.57
CA LEU A 4 -3.32 1.51 4.28
C LEU A 4 -1.98 0.76 4.21
N PHE A 5 -0.89 1.41 4.63
CA PHE A 5 0.43 0.78 4.71
C PHE A 5 0.44 -0.46 5.61
N VAL A 6 -0.11 -0.36 6.83
CA VAL A 6 -0.10 -1.47 7.80
C VAL A 6 -0.96 -2.63 7.29
N ALA A 7 -2.14 -2.34 6.74
CA ALA A 7 -3.02 -3.35 6.17
C ALA A 7 -2.38 -4.05 4.96
N SER A 8 -1.74 -3.28 4.07
CA SER A 8 -1.02 -3.82 2.91
C SER A 8 0.15 -4.70 3.29
N ARG A 9 0.93 -4.32 4.30
CA ARG A 9 2.07 -5.14 4.79
C ARG A 9 1.64 -6.45 5.45
N ARG A 10 0.43 -6.50 6.02
CA ARG A 10 -0.09 -7.64 6.79
C ARG A 10 -1.07 -8.52 6.00
N GLY A 11 -1.26 -8.28 4.71
CA GLY A 11 -2.17 -9.10 3.91
C GLY A 11 -3.66 -8.85 4.16
N HIS A 12 -4.05 -7.72 4.77
CA HIS A 12 -5.45 -7.47 5.16
C HIS A 12 -6.27 -6.89 3.99
N LYS A 13 -6.50 -7.69 2.94
CA LYS A 13 -7.14 -7.28 1.67
C LYS A 13 -8.46 -6.52 1.85
N GLN A 14 -9.37 -7.00 2.70
CA GLN A 14 -10.67 -6.36 2.94
C GLN A 14 -10.52 -4.96 3.58
N ILE A 15 -9.53 -4.79 4.45
CA ILE A 15 -9.23 -3.49 5.06
C ILE A 15 -8.60 -2.55 4.02
N VAL A 16 -7.72 -3.07 3.15
CA VAL A 16 -7.15 -2.30 2.04
C VAL A 16 -8.26 -1.78 1.11
N GLN A 17 -9.20 -2.64 0.70
CA GLN A 17 -10.35 -2.24 -0.11
C GLN A 17 -11.17 -1.14 0.56
N LEU A 18 -11.56 -1.34 1.83
CA LEU A 18 -12.34 -0.37 2.59
C LEU A 18 -11.63 0.99 2.67
N LEU A 19 -10.32 1.00 2.93
CA LEU A 19 -9.56 2.25 3.04
C LEU A 19 -9.49 3.00 1.71
N LEU A 20 -9.27 2.29 0.60
CA LEU A 20 -9.25 2.88 -0.74
C LEU A 20 -10.62 3.41 -1.15
N GLU A 21 -11.70 2.71 -0.82
CA GLU A 21 -13.09 3.18 -1.02
C GLU A 21 -13.40 4.44 -0.21
N ARG A 22 -12.75 4.64 0.94
CA ARG A 22 -12.88 5.85 1.77
C ARG A 22 -11.92 6.97 1.38
N GLY A 23 -11.23 6.83 0.25
CA GLY A 23 -10.36 7.88 -0.28
C GLY A 23 -8.99 7.94 0.38
N ALA A 24 -8.50 6.83 0.96
CA ALA A 24 -7.10 6.77 1.37
C ALA A 24 -6.18 7.04 0.16
N ASP A 25 -5.21 7.92 0.35
CA ASP A 25 -4.21 8.22 -0.67
C ASP A 25 -3.34 6.98 -0.94
N VAL A 26 -3.54 6.37 -2.11
CA VAL A 26 -2.85 5.16 -2.56
C VAL A 26 -1.34 5.38 -2.75
N ASN A 27 -0.93 6.62 -3.03
CA ASN A 27 0.46 7.01 -3.27
C ASN A 27 1.07 7.77 -2.09
N LEU A 28 0.43 7.72 -0.91
CA LEU A 28 0.96 8.34 0.30
C LEU A 28 2.39 7.86 0.59
N VAL A 29 3.33 8.80 0.60
CA VAL A 29 4.74 8.55 0.91
C VAL A 29 4.97 8.78 2.41
N LEU A 30 5.33 7.72 3.12
CA LEU A 30 5.76 7.77 4.51
C LEU A 30 7.21 8.25 4.64
N ASP A 31 7.64 8.55 5.87
CA ASP A 31 8.94 9.12 6.21
C ASP A 31 10.10 8.51 5.41
N ARG A 32 10.97 9.36 4.87
CA ARG A 32 12.12 9.01 4.02
C ARG A 32 13.17 8.17 4.75
N THR A 33 13.09 8.07 6.06
CA THR A 33 14.00 7.25 6.89
C THR A 33 13.61 5.77 6.95
N SER A 34 12.40 5.40 6.51
CA SER A 34 11.92 4.01 6.53
C SER A 34 12.28 3.23 5.26
N GLN A 35 12.54 1.92 5.42
CA GLN A 35 12.86 0.99 4.33
C GLN A 35 11.75 0.87 3.27
N TYR A 36 10.50 1.12 3.68
CA TYR A 36 9.33 1.13 2.80
C TYR A 36 8.57 2.44 3.01
N ARG A 37 8.19 3.05 1.91
CA ARG A 37 7.62 4.40 1.84
C ARG A 37 6.17 4.39 1.38
N THR A 38 5.69 3.35 0.70
CA THR A 38 4.30 3.29 0.19
C THR A 38 3.60 1.98 0.59
N ALA A 39 2.27 1.99 0.46
CA ALA A 39 1.47 0.78 0.61
C ALA A 39 1.87 -0.30 -0.42
N LEU A 40 2.26 0.10 -1.64
CA LEU A 40 2.70 -0.80 -2.69
C LEU A 40 4.01 -1.50 -2.31
N GLU A 41 5.03 -0.75 -1.88
CA GLU A 41 6.31 -1.32 -1.42
C GLU A 41 6.10 -2.28 -0.23
N ALA A 42 5.18 -1.94 0.68
CA ALA A 42 4.83 -2.78 1.82
C ALA A 42 4.14 -4.10 1.42
N ALA A 43 3.19 -4.06 0.47
CA ALA A 43 2.54 -5.25 -0.05
C ALA A 43 3.53 -6.16 -0.80
N THR A 44 4.43 -5.57 -1.59
CA THR A 44 5.50 -6.31 -2.28
C THR A 44 6.43 -7.00 -1.29
N ALA A 45 6.86 -6.30 -0.24
CA ALA A 45 7.72 -6.87 0.81
C ALA A 45 7.04 -8.00 1.60
N GLY A 46 5.72 -7.87 1.83
CA GLY A 46 4.89 -8.91 2.43
C GLY A 46 4.56 -10.08 1.50
N ARG A 47 4.90 -9.99 0.21
CA ARG A 47 4.52 -10.95 -0.85
C ARG A 47 3.00 -11.12 -1.00
N GLU A 48 2.27 -10.03 -0.80
CA GLU A 48 0.80 -9.99 -0.84
C GLU A 48 0.31 -9.68 -2.26
N GLU A 49 0.43 -10.64 -3.18
CA GLU A 49 0.18 -10.46 -4.63
C GLU A 49 -1.20 -9.87 -4.94
N ASP A 50 -2.25 -10.36 -4.28
CA ASP A 50 -3.62 -9.86 -4.38
C ASP A 50 -3.73 -8.37 -4.03
N ILE A 51 -2.95 -7.92 -3.05
CA ILE A 51 -2.94 -6.53 -2.60
C ILE A 51 -2.08 -5.68 -3.52
N VAL A 52 -0.97 -6.22 -4.03
CA VAL A 52 -0.16 -5.56 -5.07
C VAL A 52 -1.04 -5.25 -6.28
N GLN A 53 -1.78 -6.25 -6.78
CA GLN A 53 -2.67 -6.05 -7.91
C GLN A 53 -3.78 -5.03 -7.59
N LEU A 54 -4.43 -5.14 -6.44
CA LEU A 54 -5.45 -4.18 -6.01
C LEU A 54 -4.93 -2.75 -5.94
N LEU A 55 -3.72 -2.54 -5.42
CA LEU A 55 -3.12 -1.22 -5.33
C LEU A 55 -2.79 -0.65 -6.73
N LEU A 56 -2.25 -1.48 -7.63
CA LEU A 56 -1.98 -1.11 -9.02
C LEU A 56 -3.28 -0.73 -9.76
N ASP A 57 -4.34 -1.53 -9.59
CA ASP A 57 -5.67 -1.26 -10.17
C ASP A 57 -6.27 0.06 -9.66
N LYS A 58 -5.86 0.50 -8.46
CA LYS A 58 -6.25 1.78 -7.84
C LYS A 58 -5.28 2.92 -8.13
N GLY A 59 -4.30 2.72 -9.01
CA GLY A 59 -3.37 3.77 -9.46
C GLY A 59 -2.14 3.96 -8.57
N ALA A 60 -1.78 2.97 -7.77
CA ALA A 60 -0.49 2.97 -7.08
C ALA A 60 0.65 2.97 -8.12
N THR A 61 1.60 3.88 -7.97
CA THR A 61 2.80 3.90 -8.81
C THR A 61 4.00 3.35 -8.03
N PRO A 62 4.84 2.50 -8.64
CA PRO A 62 6.14 2.19 -8.07
C PRO A 62 6.96 3.47 -8.04
N ILE A 63 7.59 3.78 -6.90
CA ILE A 63 8.46 4.94 -6.83
C ILE A 63 9.68 4.66 -7.72
N ARG A 64 9.88 5.47 -8.75
CA ARG A 64 11.12 5.48 -9.52
C ARG A 64 12.25 5.97 -8.61
N THR A 65 13.14 5.06 -8.23
CA THR A 65 14.43 5.36 -7.60
C THR A 65 15.44 5.80 -8.65
#